data_AF-K9K4H1-F1
#
_entry.id   AF-K9K4H1-F1
#
_cell.length_a   1.000
_cell.length_b   1.000
_cell.length_c   1.000
_cell.angle_alpha   90.00
_cell.angle_beta   90.00
_cell.angle_gamma   90.00
#
_symmetry.space_group_name_H-M   'P 1'
#
loop_
_entity.id
_entity.type
_entity.pdbx_description
1 polymer ?
#
loop_
_entity_poly.entity_id
_entity_poly.type
_entity_poly.pdbx_seq_one_letter_code
_entity_poly.pdbx_strand_id
1 'polypeptide(L)'
;NIEDEWFIVYVVKQITKEFPELVARIEDNDGEFLLIEAADFLPKWLDPDNSTNRVFFHHGELCIIPAPRKPGAASWLPTTPPTIPQALNIISTHSEKILASESIRAAVNRRIRGYPEKIQASLHQAHCFLPAGIVAVLKQRPRLVAAGVQAFYLRDPVDLRACRLFKIFLPETRIMTSVTFTKCLYAQLVQQRFVPDRRSGYKLPPPSHPQYRAHELGMKLAHGFEILCSKCSPHFSDSKKSLMTNSPLWAGFLESLKKNDYFKGLIEGSAQYQERLEMAKNYFQFSVNQPESSLAMSPGEEILTLLQTIPFDIEELKKEEANLPPEDDDQWLDLSPHQLDQLLQEAAGKKEPEPISKGEKENYDLTQVSESMRAFISKVSTHKGAELPREPSEAPITFDADSFLNYFDKIL
;
A
#
# COMPACT_ATOMS: atom_id res chain seq x y z
N ASN A 1 -3.40 -0.20 -2.06
CA ASN A 1 -3.46 -1.65 -2.34
C ASN A 1 -4.83 -2.06 -1.84
N ILE A 2 -5.85 -1.91 -2.68
CA ILE A 2 -7.24 -1.76 -2.21
C ILE A 2 -7.72 -3.00 -1.45
N GLU A 3 -7.34 -4.20 -1.88
CA GLU A 3 -7.78 -5.43 -1.20
C GLU A 3 -7.16 -5.59 0.19
N ASP A 4 -5.93 -5.13 0.41
CA ASP A 4 -5.32 -5.15 1.75
C ASP A 4 -6.04 -4.19 2.71
N GLU A 5 -6.47 -3.02 2.23
CA GLU A 5 -7.25 -2.05 3.02
C GLU A 5 -8.57 -2.69 3.48
N TRP A 6 -9.30 -3.35 2.58
CA TRP A 6 -10.56 -4.03 2.93
C TRP A 6 -10.38 -5.28 3.77
N PHE A 7 -9.24 -5.98 3.64
CA PHE A 7 -8.88 -7.05 4.57
C PHE A 7 -8.69 -6.51 6.00
N ILE A 8 -8.02 -5.35 6.15
CA ILE A 8 -7.88 -4.69 7.46
C ILE A 8 -9.25 -4.30 8.02
N VAL A 9 -10.15 -3.75 7.20
CA VAL A 9 -11.54 -3.45 7.63
C VAL A 9 -12.24 -4.69 8.18
N TYR A 10 -12.14 -5.82 7.49
CA TYR A 10 -12.69 -7.09 7.96
C TYR A 10 -12.08 -7.50 9.31
N VAL A 11 -10.75 -7.47 9.44
CA VAL A 11 -10.06 -7.86 10.69
C VAL A 11 -10.46 -6.94 11.85
N VAL A 12 -10.47 -5.63 11.65
CA VAL A 12 -10.87 -4.64 12.66
C VAL A 12 -12.33 -4.85 13.08
N LYS A 13 -13.22 -5.14 12.12
CA LYS A 13 -14.61 -5.48 12.42
C LYS A 13 -14.71 -6.73 13.30
N GLN A 14 -13.94 -7.79 13.01
CA GLN A 14 -13.95 -8.99 13.85
C GLN A 14 -13.36 -8.74 15.24
N ILE A 15 -12.27 -7.98 15.34
CA ILE A 15 -11.62 -7.64 16.61
C ILE A 15 -12.58 -6.83 17.50
N THR A 16 -13.22 -5.79 16.96
CA THR A 16 -14.19 -4.98 17.72
C THR A 16 -15.47 -5.73 18.07
N LYS A 17 -15.76 -6.83 17.37
CA LYS A 17 -16.86 -7.75 17.71
C LYS A 17 -16.49 -8.70 18.84
N GLU A 18 -15.27 -9.24 18.81
CA GLU A 18 -14.76 -10.18 19.81
C GLU A 18 -14.42 -9.49 21.13
N PHE A 19 -13.95 -8.25 21.06
CA PHE A 19 -13.58 -7.41 22.20
C PHE A 19 -14.45 -6.15 22.20
N PRO A 20 -15.65 -6.19 22.84
CA PRO A 20 -16.61 -5.09 22.83
C PRO A 20 -16.07 -3.77 23.41
N GLU A 21 -15.07 -3.85 24.29
CA GLU A 21 -14.37 -2.69 24.86
C GLU A 21 -13.54 -1.90 23.85
N LEU A 22 -13.29 -2.44 22.66
CA LEU A 22 -12.50 -1.81 21.63
C LEU A 22 -13.35 -0.91 20.73
N VAL A 23 -12.87 0.31 20.55
CA VAL A 23 -13.29 1.23 19.51
C VAL A 23 -12.15 1.36 18.51
N ALA A 24 -12.43 1.18 17.23
CA ALA A 24 -11.42 1.30 16.20
C ALA A 24 -11.80 2.37 15.18
N ARG A 25 -10.78 3.09 14.69
CA ARG A 25 -10.86 3.98 13.53
C ARG A 25 -9.92 3.43 12.46
N ILE A 26 -10.32 3.54 11.20
CA ILE A 26 -9.51 3.11 10.06
C ILE A 26 -9.46 4.27 9.09
N GLU A 27 -8.25 4.72 8.77
CA GLU A 27 -7.99 5.79 7.81
C GLU A 27 -6.89 5.34 6.85
N ASP A 28 -6.99 5.78 5.59
CA ASP A 28 -5.93 5.60 4.60
C ASP A 28 -5.25 6.95 4.30
N ASN A 29 -4.45 7.02 3.23
CA ASN A 29 -3.74 8.25 2.84
C ASN A 29 -4.69 9.36 2.35
N ASP A 30 -5.91 9.00 1.92
CA ASP A 30 -6.95 9.91 1.44
C ASP A 30 -7.98 10.24 2.56
N GLY A 31 -7.85 9.60 3.73
CA GLY A 31 -8.65 9.85 4.93
C GLY A 31 -9.71 8.76 5.17
N GLU A 32 -10.98 9.16 5.19
CA GLU A 32 -12.12 8.30 5.56
C GLU A 32 -12.67 7.52 4.35
N PHE A 33 -11.88 6.59 3.80
CA PHE A 33 -12.25 5.84 2.59
C PHE A 33 -13.52 4.99 2.72
N LEU A 34 -13.90 4.61 3.95
CA LEU A 34 -15.17 3.89 4.22
C LEU A 34 -16.40 4.71 3.79
N LEU A 35 -16.31 6.04 3.87
CA LEU A 35 -17.38 6.94 3.45
C LEU A 35 -17.50 6.97 1.92
N ILE A 36 -16.40 6.76 1.19
CA ILE A 36 -16.40 6.72 -0.27
C ILE A 36 -17.22 5.51 -0.76
N GLU A 37 -17.03 4.33 -0.17
CA GLU A 37 -17.81 3.13 -0.52
C GLU A 37 -19.31 3.29 -0.22
N ALA A 38 -19.66 4.12 0.77
CA ALA A 38 -21.05 4.37 1.17
C ALA A 38 -21.60 5.70 0.64
N ALA A 39 -20.94 6.36 -0.31
CA ALA A 39 -21.20 7.74 -0.74
C ALA A 39 -22.68 7.99 -1.08
N ASP A 40 -23.33 7.08 -1.82
CA ASP A 40 -24.73 7.20 -2.24
C ASP A 40 -25.73 7.21 -1.08
N PHE A 41 -25.32 6.70 0.07
CA PHE A 41 -26.16 6.53 1.26
C PHE A 41 -25.81 7.51 2.38
N LEU A 42 -24.78 8.35 2.19
CA LEU A 42 -24.34 9.26 3.23
C LEU A 42 -25.40 10.35 3.51
N PRO A 43 -25.55 10.78 4.76
CA PRO A 43 -26.35 11.94 5.08
C PRO A 43 -25.77 13.20 4.41
N LYS A 44 -26.62 14.08 3.87
CA LYS A 44 -26.21 15.35 3.23
C LYS A 44 -25.36 16.29 4.09
N TRP A 45 -25.37 16.10 5.41
CA TRP A 45 -24.57 16.91 6.32
C TRP A 45 -23.13 16.41 6.45
N LEU A 46 -22.84 15.15 6.09
CA LEU A 46 -21.52 14.56 6.26
C LEU A 46 -20.70 14.83 5.00
N ASP A 47 -19.61 15.57 5.17
CA ASP A 47 -18.70 15.98 4.09
C ASP A 47 -17.24 15.77 4.52
N PRO A 48 -16.29 15.81 3.58
CA PRO A 48 -14.87 15.60 3.90
C PRO A 48 -14.30 16.57 4.95
N ASP A 49 -14.83 17.78 5.04
CA ASP A 49 -14.33 18.80 5.98
C ASP A 49 -14.78 18.52 7.42
N ASN A 50 -15.87 17.78 7.60
CA ASN A 50 -16.48 17.53 8.91
C ASN A 50 -16.46 16.07 9.38
N SER A 51 -15.98 15.13 8.56
CA SER A 51 -15.94 13.69 8.83
C SER A 51 -14.90 13.28 9.88
N THR A 52 -13.88 14.11 10.12
CA THR A 52 -12.78 13.84 11.05
C THR A 52 -13.29 13.39 12.42
N ASN A 53 -12.80 12.25 12.91
CA ASN A 53 -13.15 11.65 14.21
C ASN A 53 -14.66 11.36 14.37
N ARG A 54 -15.40 11.07 13.30
CA ARG A 54 -16.81 10.70 13.39
C ARG A 54 -17.10 9.25 13.05
N VAL A 55 -16.21 8.57 12.32
CA VAL A 55 -16.43 7.22 11.80
C VAL A 55 -15.63 6.21 12.63
N PHE A 56 -16.31 5.22 13.21
CA PHE A 56 -15.69 4.20 14.05
C PHE A 56 -16.33 2.83 13.86
N PHE A 57 -15.57 1.79 14.18
CA PHE A 57 -16.10 0.46 14.46
C PHE A 57 -16.22 0.25 15.97
N HIS A 58 -17.37 -0.22 16.41
CA HIS A 58 -17.64 -0.59 17.81
C HIS A 58 -18.62 -1.77 17.84
N HIS A 59 -18.33 -2.79 18.66
CA HIS A 59 -19.13 -4.03 18.70
C HIS A 59 -19.29 -4.72 17.33
N GLY A 60 -18.31 -4.56 16.44
CA GLY A 60 -18.38 -5.09 15.06
C GLY A 60 -19.33 -4.33 14.13
N GLU A 61 -19.85 -3.17 14.55
CA GLU A 61 -20.74 -2.34 13.76
C GLU A 61 -20.12 -0.98 13.44
N LEU A 62 -20.48 -0.45 12.26
CA LEU A 62 -20.05 0.88 11.85
C LEU A 62 -20.92 1.94 12.55
N CYS A 63 -20.26 2.86 13.23
CA CYS A 63 -20.86 3.98 13.92
C CYS A 63 -20.42 5.30 13.28
N ILE A 64 -21.37 6.23 13.13
CA ILE A 64 -21.14 7.59 12.64
C ILE A 64 -21.69 8.57 13.67
N ILE A 65 -20.82 9.38 14.28
CA ILE A 65 -21.21 10.41 15.25
C ILE A 65 -21.94 11.55 14.52
N PRO A 66 -23.23 11.78 14.78
CA PRO A 66 -24.01 12.76 14.03
C PRO A 66 -23.66 14.21 14.39
N ALA A 67 -23.85 15.11 13.43
CA ALA A 67 -23.84 16.55 13.68
C ALA A 67 -25.24 17.06 14.07
N PRO A 68 -25.35 18.11 14.92
CA PRO A 68 -26.64 18.67 15.30
C PRO A 68 -27.36 19.32 14.11
N ARG A 69 -28.58 18.87 13.82
CA ARG A 69 -29.43 19.41 12.72
C ARG A 69 -29.96 20.82 12.98
N LYS A 70 -30.00 21.25 14.26
CA LYS A 70 -30.42 22.58 14.70
C LYS A 70 -29.54 23.02 15.89
N PRO A 71 -29.16 24.30 15.99
CA PRO A 71 -28.55 24.83 17.20
C PRO A 71 -29.52 24.62 18.38
N GLY A 72 -29.10 23.87 19.40
CA GLY A 72 -29.93 23.47 20.55
C GLY A 72 -30.48 22.04 20.52
N ALA A 73 -30.23 21.26 19.45
CA ALA A 73 -30.52 19.83 19.44
C ALA A 73 -29.49 19.06 20.27
N ALA A 74 -29.96 18.37 21.31
CA ALA A 74 -29.24 17.43 22.21
C ALA A 74 -27.80 17.83 22.60
N SER A 75 -27.59 18.17 23.89
CA SER A 75 -26.32 18.70 24.43
C SER A 75 -25.06 17.85 24.20
N TRP A 76 -25.20 16.57 23.83
CA TRP A 76 -24.08 15.65 23.59
C TRP A 76 -23.58 15.65 22.14
N LEU A 77 -24.29 16.28 21.20
CA LEU A 77 -23.91 16.30 19.78
C LEU A 77 -22.82 17.36 19.52
N PRO A 78 -21.67 16.96 18.94
CA PRO A 78 -20.59 17.90 18.67
C PRO A 78 -20.90 18.72 17.42
N THR A 79 -20.99 20.04 17.58
CA THR A 79 -21.20 21.02 16.50
C THR A 79 -20.00 21.09 15.55
N THR A 80 -18.80 20.91 16.09
CA THR A 80 -17.53 20.81 15.34
C THR A 80 -17.06 19.36 15.29
N PRO A 81 -16.08 18.99 14.45
CA PRO A 81 -15.44 17.68 14.53
C PRO A 81 -14.98 17.40 15.97
N PRO A 82 -15.39 16.27 16.58
CA PRO A 82 -15.06 15.98 17.97
C PRO A 82 -13.57 15.65 18.12
N THR A 83 -13.03 15.85 19.31
CA THR A 83 -11.72 15.27 19.67
C THR A 83 -11.85 13.77 19.95
N ILE A 84 -10.76 13.01 19.88
CA ILE A 84 -10.78 11.56 20.18
C ILE A 84 -11.41 11.25 21.56
N PRO A 85 -11.04 11.94 22.66
CA PRO A 85 -11.69 11.70 23.96
C PRO A 85 -13.19 11.99 23.96
N GLN A 86 -13.63 13.04 23.24
CA GLN A 86 -15.05 13.35 23.09
C GLN A 86 -15.78 12.27 22.30
N ALA A 87 -15.20 11.82 21.19
CA ALA A 87 -15.74 10.75 20.36
C ALA A 87 -15.91 9.45 21.16
N LEU A 88 -14.87 9.03 21.90
CA LEU A 88 -14.93 7.84 22.75
C LEU A 88 -15.99 7.95 23.85
N ASN A 89 -16.12 9.12 24.49
CA ASN A 89 -17.17 9.35 25.49
C ASN A 89 -18.58 9.28 24.87
N ILE A 90 -18.76 9.80 23.66
CA ILE A 90 -20.03 9.71 22.93
C ILE A 90 -20.34 8.25 22.58
N ILE A 91 -19.35 7.49 22.10
CA ILE A 91 -19.52 6.08 21.72
C ILE A 91 -19.91 5.23 22.91
N SER A 92 -19.29 5.45 24.08
CA SER A 92 -19.62 4.70 25.30
C SER A 92 -20.98 5.06 25.89
N THR A 93 -21.41 6.33 25.81
CA THR A 93 -22.68 6.78 26.41
C THR A 93 -23.89 6.68 25.48
N HIS A 94 -23.69 6.73 24.16
CA HIS A 94 -24.76 6.87 23.17
C HIS A 94 -24.63 5.88 22.00
N SER A 95 -24.10 4.68 22.24
CA SER A 95 -23.84 3.64 21.23
C SER A 95 -25.02 3.35 20.28
N GLU A 96 -26.26 3.30 20.78
CA GLU A 96 -27.46 3.06 19.96
C GLU A 96 -27.80 4.22 19.01
N LYS A 97 -27.44 5.46 19.36
CA LYS A 97 -27.80 6.66 18.60
C LYS A 97 -26.79 7.02 17.52
N ILE A 98 -25.62 6.40 17.55
CA ILE A 98 -24.53 6.61 16.60
C ILE A 98 -24.40 5.48 15.59
N LEU A 99 -25.24 4.45 15.67
CA LEU A 99 -25.24 3.36 14.71
C LEU A 99 -25.50 3.93 13.30
N ALA A 100 -24.62 3.61 12.36
CA ALA A 100 -24.81 4.04 10.98
C ALA A 100 -26.07 3.40 10.39
N SER A 101 -26.70 4.09 9.44
CA SER A 101 -27.89 3.56 8.77
C SER A 101 -27.60 2.21 8.10
N GLU A 102 -28.64 1.37 7.97
CA GLU A 102 -28.50 0.02 7.42
C GLU A 102 -27.91 0.04 6.00
N SER A 103 -28.25 1.03 5.17
CA SER A 103 -27.71 1.17 3.81
C SER A 103 -26.19 1.41 3.79
N ILE A 104 -25.69 2.27 4.69
CA ILE A 104 -24.23 2.52 4.84
C ILE A 104 -23.53 1.24 5.32
N ARG A 105 -24.09 0.58 6.35
CA ARG A 105 -23.54 -0.68 6.87
C ARG A 105 -23.53 -1.76 5.81
N ALA A 106 -24.61 -1.88 5.03
CA ALA A 106 -24.72 -2.84 3.94
C ALA A 106 -23.69 -2.57 2.82
N ALA A 107 -23.43 -1.31 2.47
CA ALA A 107 -22.41 -0.94 1.48
C ALA A 107 -21.01 -1.41 1.91
N VAL A 108 -20.60 -1.08 3.14
CA VAL A 108 -19.32 -1.51 3.71
C VAL A 108 -19.26 -3.05 3.85
N ASN A 109 -20.34 -3.68 4.34
CA ASN A 109 -20.42 -5.13 4.50
C ASN A 109 -20.41 -5.90 3.17
N ARG A 110 -20.90 -5.30 2.09
CA ARG A 110 -20.83 -5.87 0.74
C ARG A 110 -19.38 -6.00 0.29
N ARG A 111 -18.53 -5.02 0.60
CA ARG A 111 -17.12 -5.01 0.16
C ARG A 111 -16.24 -6.01 0.93
N ILE A 112 -16.52 -6.23 2.21
CA ILE A 112 -15.87 -7.28 3.03
C ILE A 112 -16.56 -8.65 2.93
N ARG A 113 -17.53 -8.82 2.03
CA ARG A 113 -18.21 -10.10 1.85
C ARG A 113 -17.23 -11.15 1.31
N GLY A 114 -17.31 -12.37 1.85
CA GLY A 114 -16.46 -13.49 1.43
C GLY A 114 -15.17 -13.63 2.22
N TYR A 115 -14.87 -12.73 3.16
CA TYR A 115 -13.90 -13.01 4.21
C TYR A 115 -14.53 -13.93 5.28
N PRO A 116 -13.78 -14.92 5.81
CA PRO A 116 -12.34 -15.13 5.66
C PRO A 116 -11.89 -15.97 4.43
N GLU A 117 -12.79 -16.61 3.70
CA GLU A 117 -12.43 -17.55 2.61
C GLU A 117 -11.61 -16.87 1.50
N LYS A 118 -11.90 -15.60 1.20
CA LYS A 118 -11.19 -14.77 0.22
C LYS A 118 -9.70 -14.62 0.52
N ILE A 119 -9.27 -14.77 1.78
CA ILE A 119 -7.86 -14.68 2.17
C ILE A 119 -7.03 -15.72 1.41
N GLN A 120 -7.52 -16.97 1.35
CA GLN A 120 -6.82 -18.05 0.66
C GLN A 120 -6.74 -17.79 -0.85
N ALA A 121 -7.82 -17.26 -1.44
CA ALA A 121 -7.85 -16.89 -2.85
C ALA A 121 -6.90 -15.73 -3.21
N SER A 122 -6.47 -14.94 -2.23
CA SER A 122 -5.49 -13.86 -2.38
C SER A 122 -4.04 -14.31 -2.20
N LEU A 123 -3.80 -15.56 -1.80
CA LEU A 123 -2.47 -16.14 -1.74
C LEU A 123 -2.07 -16.70 -3.12
N HIS A 124 -0.76 -16.78 -3.33
CA HIS A 124 -0.16 -17.37 -4.52
C HIS A 124 1.13 -18.10 -4.12
N GLN A 125 1.22 -19.37 -4.48
CA GLN A 125 2.38 -20.22 -4.24
C GLN A 125 3.24 -20.32 -5.51
N ALA A 126 4.52 -19.97 -5.39
CA ALA A 126 5.47 -20.07 -6.49
C ALA A 126 6.78 -20.69 -6.00
N HIS A 127 7.47 -21.41 -6.87
CA HIS A 127 8.81 -21.91 -6.60
C HIS A 127 9.82 -20.77 -6.74
N CYS A 128 10.77 -20.75 -5.83
CA CYS A 128 11.83 -19.76 -5.79
C CYS A 128 13.16 -20.47 -5.50
N PHE A 129 14.18 -20.19 -6.31
CA PHE A 129 15.53 -20.69 -6.09
C PHE A 129 16.30 -19.74 -5.16
N LEU A 130 16.29 -20.05 -3.85
CA LEU A 130 16.69 -19.14 -2.78
C LEU A 130 17.84 -19.67 -1.93
N PRO A 131 18.75 -18.80 -1.42
CA PRO A 131 19.76 -19.18 -0.44
C PRO A 131 19.14 -19.88 0.78
N ALA A 132 19.77 -20.96 1.26
CA ALA A 132 19.26 -21.79 2.35
C ALA A 132 18.91 -21.00 3.62
N GLY A 133 19.69 -19.97 3.94
CA GLY A 133 19.40 -19.09 5.09
C GLY A 133 18.07 -18.34 4.96
N ILE A 134 17.71 -17.90 3.74
CA ILE A 134 16.40 -17.27 3.50
C ILE A 134 15.29 -18.31 3.66
N VAL A 135 15.48 -19.52 3.14
CA VAL A 135 14.49 -20.61 3.27
C VAL A 135 14.24 -20.93 4.74
N ALA A 136 15.30 -21.07 5.54
CA ALA A 136 15.19 -21.32 6.99
C ALA A 136 14.43 -20.20 7.71
N VAL A 137 14.71 -18.94 7.38
CA VAL A 137 14.01 -17.77 7.94
C VAL A 137 12.53 -17.78 7.54
N LEU A 138 12.22 -18.04 6.28
CA LEU A 138 10.84 -18.03 5.78
C LEU A 138 9.99 -19.17 6.35
N LYS A 139 10.58 -20.33 6.61
CA LYS A 139 9.88 -21.43 7.30
C LYS A 139 9.43 -21.04 8.70
N GLN A 140 10.25 -20.31 9.44
CA GLN A 140 9.89 -19.87 10.79
C GLN A 140 9.00 -18.63 10.80
N ARG A 141 9.26 -17.68 9.89
CA ARG A 141 8.56 -16.40 9.81
C ARG A 141 8.14 -16.08 8.37
N PRO A 142 7.06 -16.71 7.87
CA PRO A 142 6.57 -16.48 6.51
C PRO A 142 6.23 -15.00 6.21
N ARG A 143 5.82 -14.23 7.23
CA ARG A 143 5.51 -12.80 7.09
C ARG A 143 6.68 -11.95 6.55
N LEU A 144 7.92 -12.40 6.70
CA LEU A 144 9.10 -11.67 6.22
C LEU A 144 9.21 -11.65 4.69
N VAL A 145 8.45 -12.49 3.97
CA VAL A 145 8.33 -12.40 2.50
C VAL A 145 7.91 -10.99 2.09
N ALA A 146 6.90 -10.42 2.75
CA ALA A 146 6.40 -9.07 2.43
C ALA A 146 7.49 -8.00 2.56
N ALA A 147 8.26 -8.05 3.66
CA ALA A 147 9.37 -7.13 3.89
C ALA A 147 10.46 -7.29 2.81
N GLY A 148 10.82 -8.53 2.45
CA GLY A 148 11.81 -8.81 1.41
C GLY A 148 11.36 -8.30 0.04
N VAL A 149 10.11 -8.59 -0.34
CA VAL A 149 9.51 -8.10 -1.59
C VAL A 149 9.50 -6.56 -1.63
N GLN A 150 9.06 -5.91 -0.56
CA GLN A 150 9.00 -4.45 -0.50
C GLN A 150 10.39 -3.80 -0.56
N ALA A 151 11.38 -4.37 0.14
CA ALA A 151 12.76 -3.90 0.09
C ALA A 151 13.36 -4.01 -1.31
N PHE A 152 13.02 -5.08 -2.04
CA PHE A 152 13.37 -5.18 -3.45
C PHE A 152 12.59 -4.18 -4.30
N TYR A 153 11.27 -4.11 -4.18
CA TYR A 153 10.39 -3.30 -5.01
C TYR A 153 10.72 -1.80 -4.93
N LEU A 154 11.03 -1.30 -3.73
CA LEU A 154 11.36 0.09 -3.42
C LEU A 154 12.87 0.38 -3.42
N ARG A 155 13.70 -0.56 -3.88
CA ARG A 155 15.16 -0.42 -3.85
C ARG A 155 15.65 0.83 -4.58
N ASP A 156 16.70 1.42 -4.05
CA ASP A 156 17.42 2.52 -4.69
C ASP A 156 18.84 2.10 -5.15
N PRO A 157 19.61 2.97 -5.84
CA PRO A 157 20.99 2.66 -6.22
C PRO A 157 21.97 2.46 -5.05
N VAL A 158 21.65 2.93 -3.84
CA VAL A 158 22.45 2.68 -2.62
C VAL A 158 22.24 1.26 -2.15
N ASP A 159 20.98 0.83 -2.07
CA ASP A 159 20.57 -0.53 -1.70
C ASP A 159 21.20 -1.57 -2.64
N LEU A 160 21.18 -1.30 -3.95
CA LEU A 160 21.81 -2.18 -4.94
C LEU A 160 23.33 -2.28 -4.81
N ARG A 161 24.02 -1.31 -4.18
CA ARG A 161 25.46 -1.43 -3.90
C ARG A 161 25.74 -2.52 -2.88
N ALA A 162 24.86 -2.73 -1.91
CA ALA A 162 24.99 -3.80 -0.94
C ALA A 162 24.86 -5.18 -1.61
N CYS A 163 23.99 -5.31 -2.62
CA CYS A 163 23.78 -6.57 -3.35
C CYS A 163 24.86 -6.90 -4.39
N ARG A 164 25.90 -6.07 -4.56
CA ARG A 164 27.00 -6.36 -5.50
C ARG A 164 27.81 -7.59 -5.10
N LEU A 165 27.97 -7.77 -3.79
CA LEU A 165 28.63 -8.92 -3.19
C LEU A 165 27.70 -9.37 -2.07
N PHE A 166 27.00 -10.48 -2.29
CA PHE A 166 26.14 -11.08 -1.27
C PHE A 166 27.04 -11.56 -0.12
N LYS A 167 26.90 -10.92 1.05
CA LYS A 167 27.71 -11.24 2.24
C LYS A 167 26.94 -12.09 3.23
N ILE A 168 25.62 -11.90 3.27
CA ILE A 168 24.75 -12.50 4.29
C ILE A 168 24.11 -13.76 3.70
N PHE A 169 23.56 -13.66 2.49
CA PHE A 169 22.90 -14.78 1.82
C PHE A 169 23.70 -15.29 0.62
N LEU A 170 24.58 -16.26 0.86
CA LEU A 170 25.46 -16.81 -0.16
C LEU A 170 24.69 -17.50 -1.31
N PRO A 171 24.87 -17.07 -2.58
CA PRO A 171 24.19 -17.67 -3.74
C PRO A 171 24.53 -19.14 -3.96
N GLU A 172 25.64 -19.66 -3.42
CA GLU A 172 26.05 -21.05 -3.59
C GLU A 172 25.15 -22.02 -2.80
N THR A 173 24.47 -21.51 -1.77
CA THR A 173 23.58 -22.29 -0.90
C THR A 173 22.13 -22.32 -1.39
N ARG A 174 21.89 -21.93 -2.64
CA ARG A 174 20.53 -21.86 -3.19
C ARG A 174 19.92 -23.24 -3.37
N ILE A 175 18.65 -23.33 -3.03
CA ILE A 175 17.81 -24.53 -3.11
C ILE A 175 16.44 -24.14 -3.67
N MET A 176 15.77 -25.05 -4.35
CA MET A 176 14.39 -24.80 -4.77
C MET A 176 13.46 -24.93 -3.58
N THR A 177 12.55 -23.97 -3.41
CA THR A 177 11.54 -24.01 -2.35
C THR A 177 10.23 -23.39 -2.81
N SER A 178 9.11 -23.80 -2.22
CA SER A 178 7.81 -23.16 -2.45
C SER A 178 7.61 -22.02 -1.46
N VAL A 179 7.36 -20.83 -1.98
CA VAL A 179 7.10 -19.62 -1.19
C VAL A 179 5.67 -19.16 -1.43
N THR A 180 4.95 -18.86 -0.36
CA THR A 180 3.60 -18.30 -0.42
C THR A 180 3.68 -16.78 -0.31
N PHE A 181 3.12 -16.10 -1.32
CA PHE A 181 2.99 -14.66 -1.40
C PHE A 181 1.51 -14.28 -1.30
N THR A 182 1.22 -13.00 -1.08
CA THR A 182 -0.05 -12.46 -1.59
C THR A 182 0.11 -12.23 -3.10
N LYS A 183 -0.99 -12.31 -3.84
CA LYS A 183 -1.01 -12.01 -5.28
C LYS A 183 -0.37 -10.66 -5.59
N CYS A 184 -0.64 -9.64 -4.78
CA CYS A 184 -0.01 -8.32 -4.94
C CYS A 184 1.52 -8.38 -4.84
N LEU A 185 2.06 -9.01 -3.79
CA LEU A 185 3.51 -9.13 -3.58
C LEU A 185 4.17 -9.96 -4.69
N TYR A 186 3.51 -11.01 -5.14
CA TYR A 186 3.97 -11.82 -6.27
C TYR A 186 4.03 -10.99 -7.56
N ALA A 187 2.95 -10.27 -7.90
CA ALA A 187 2.91 -9.41 -9.08
C ALA A 187 4.00 -8.32 -9.04
N GLN A 188 4.26 -7.74 -7.87
CA GLN A 188 5.35 -6.76 -7.67
C GLN A 188 6.72 -7.32 -8.04
N LEU A 189 6.99 -8.60 -7.75
CA LEU A 189 8.25 -9.24 -8.16
C LEU A 189 8.28 -9.56 -9.65
N VAL A 190 7.21 -10.17 -10.18
CA VAL A 190 7.16 -10.61 -11.59
C VAL A 190 7.31 -9.43 -12.55
N GLN A 191 6.53 -8.38 -12.34
CA GLN A 191 6.43 -7.25 -13.28
C GLN A 191 7.70 -6.40 -13.36
N GLN A 192 8.55 -6.45 -12.33
CA GLN A 192 9.81 -5.70 -12.35
C GLN A 192 10.90 -6.45 -13.10
N ARG A 193 11.26 -5.94 -14.28
CA ARG A 193 12.46 -6.41 -14.99
C ARG A 193 13.71 -6.04 -14.20
N PHE A 194 14.55 -7.02 -13.92
CA PHE A 194 15.77 -6.80 -13.15
C PHE A 194 16.91 -7.68 -13.64
N VAL A 195 18.08 -7.07 -13.82
CA VAL A 195 19.31 -7.75 -14.19
C VAL A 195 20.29 -7.59 -13.03
N PRO A 196 20.77 -8.68 -12.41
CA PRO A 196 21.67 -8.60 -11.27
C PRO A 196 23.06 -8.12 -11.71
N ASP A 197 23.81 -7.51 -10.79
CA ASP A 197 25.24 -7.21 -11.03
C ASP A 197 26.00 -8.53 -11.24
N ARG A 198 26.91 -8.58 -12.21
CA ARG A 198 27.69 -9.80 -12.53
C ARG A 198 28.48 -10.33 -11.33
N ARG A 199 28.82 -9.45 -10.37
CA ARG A 199 29.56 -9.79 -9.14
C ARG A 199 28.69 -10.44 -8.06
N SER A 200 27.36 -10.36 -8.19
CA SER A 200 26.42 -10.88 -7.20
C SER A 200 26.40 -12.42 -7.10
N GLY A 201 27.01 -13.14 -8.06
CA GLY A 201 26.95 -14.60 -8.14
C GLY A 201 25.64 -15.16 -8.74
N TYR A 202 24.68 -14.29 -9.07
CA TYR A 202 23.45 -14.69 -9.76
C TYR A 202 23.65 -14.75 -11.27
N LYS A 203 23.46 -15.96 -11.83
CA LYS A 203 23.35 -16.20 -13.27
C LYS A 203 21.98 -16.81 -13.52
N LEU A 204 21.16 -16.12 -14.30
CA LEU A 204 19.86 -16.64 -14.70
C LEU A 204 20.05 -17.61 -15.87
N PRO A 205 19.28 -18.72 -15.91
CA PRO A 205 19.23 -19.58 -17.08
C PRO A 205 18.59 -18.83 -18.28
N PRO A 206 18.62 -19.40 -19.49
CA PRO A 206 17.90 -18.85 -20.63
C PRO A 206 16.39 -18.76 -20.35
N PRO A 207 15.66 -17.77 -20.91
CA PRO A 207 14.21 -17.61 -20.72
C PRO A 207 13.37 -18.82 -21.14
N SER A 208 13.90 -19.67 -22.04
CA SER A 208 13.25 -20.92 -22.47
C SER A 208 13.38 -22.05 -21.45
N HIS A 209 14.13 -21.87 -20.37
CA HIS A 209 14.33 -22.90 -19.36
C HIS A 209 13.07 -23.05 -18.49
N PRO A 210 12.59 -24.28 -18.22
CA PRO A 210 11.37 -24.48 -17.43
C PRO A 210 11.39 -23.81 -16.05
N GLN A 211 12.56 -23.81 -15.39
CA GLN A 211 12.75 -23.19 -14.07
C GLN A 211 13.19 -21.72 -14.13
N TYR A 212 13.17 -21.07 -15.30
CA TYR A 212 13.62 -19.67 -15.44
C TYR A 212 12.93 -18.75 -14.45
N ARG A 213 11.61 -18.89 -14.34
CA ARG A 213 10.76 -18.11 -13.43
C ARG A 213 11.17 -18.27 -11.97
N ALA A 214 11.37 -19.51 -11.51
CA ALA A 214 11.79 -19.78 -10.14
C ALA A 214 13.18 -19.18 -9.82
N HIS A 215 14.11 -19.20 -10.78
CA HIS A 215 15.41 -18.55 -10.65
C HIS A 215 15.30 -17.02 -10.61
N GLU A 216 14.43 -16.46 -11.45
CA GLU A 216 14.22 -15.01 -11.49
C GLU A 216 13.57 -14.50 -10.20
N LEU A 217 12.48 -15.14 -9.75
CA LEU A 217 11.78 -14.80 -8.51
C LEU A 217 12.70 -14.96 -7.29
N GLY A 218 13.38 -16.11 -7.19
CA GLY A 218 14.33 -16.37 -6.12
C GLY A 218 15.45 -15.33 -6.06
N MET A 219 16.01 -14.96 -7.22
CA MET A 219 16.99 -13.88 -7.30
C MET A 219 16.43 -12.55 -6.79
N LYS A 220 15.26 -12.10 -7.27
CA LYS A 220 14.67 -10.82 -6.88
C LYS A 220 14.38 -10.78 -5.38
N LEU A 221 13.78 -11.84 -4.85
CA LEU A 221 13.49 -11.96 -3.42
C LEU A 221 14.77 -11.98 -2.58
N ALA A 222 15.81 -12.71 -3.01
CA ALA A 222 17.09 -12.75 -2.30
C ALA A 222 17.78 -11.38 -2.25
N HIS A 223 17.69 -10.57 -3.31
CA HIS A 223 18.17 -9.18 -3.29
C HIS A 223 17.41 -8.36 -2.24
N GLY A 224 16.10 -8.52 -2.13
CA GLY A 224 15.30 -7.86 -1.09
C GLY A 224 15.76 -8.18 0.34
N PHE A 225 16.01 -9.46 0.62
CA PHE A 225 16.54 -9.90 1.92
C PHE A 225 17.95 -9.37 2.20
N GLU A 226 18.85 -9.39 1.21
CA GLU A 226 20.20 -8.83 1.35
C GLU A 226 20.14 -7.32 1.63
N ILE A 227 19.23 -6.58 0.96
CA ILE A 227 19.00 -5.15 1.22
C ILE A 227 18.57 -4.92 2.68
N LEU A 228 17.56 -5.65 3.16
CA LEU A 228 17.09 -5.54 4.54
C LEU A 228 18.20 -5.73 5.56
N CYS A 229 18.95 -6.83 5.43
CA CYS A 229 19.99 -7.15 6.39
C CYS A 229 21.21 -6.23 6.26
N SER A 230 21.52 -5.72 5.06
CA SER A 230 22.61 -4.76 4.87
C SER A 230 22.37 -3.45 5.63
N LYS A 231 21.12 -3.00 5.74
CA LYS A 231 20.73 -1.78 6.48
C LYS A 231 20.91 -1.91 7.99
N CYS A 232 20.90 -3.13 8.50
CA CYS A 232 21.01 -3.47 9.93
C CYS A 232 22.40 -4.02 10.31
N SER A 233 23.27 -4.29 9.34
CA SER A 233 24.62 -4.80 9.59
C SER A 233 25.47 -3.72 10.28
N PRO A 234 26.30 -4.08 11.29
CA PRO A 234 27.09 -3.12 12.07
C PRO A 234 27.99 -2.22 11.22
N HIS A 235 28.45 -2.69 10.05
CA HIS A 235 29.25 -1.91 9.11
C HIS A 235 28.47 -0.79 8.38
N PHE A 236 27.14 -0.89 8.30
CA PHE A 236 26.30 0.16 7.71
C PHE A 236 25.92 1.22 8.75
N SER A 237 25.92 0.86 10.04
CA SER A 237 25.65 1.78 11.16
C SER A 237 26.63 2.96 11.18
N ASP A 238 27.91 2.74 10.86
CA ASP A 238 28.92 3.81 10.82
C ASP A 238 28.71 4.79 9.64
N SER A 239 28.24 4.29 8.50
CA SER A 239 27.94 5.14 7.33
C SER A 239 26.67 5.98 7.52
N LYS A 240 25.66 5.41 8.19
CA LYS A 240 24.42 6.11 8.56
C LYS A 240 24.66 7.13 9.67
N LYS A 241 25.50 6.81 10.66
CA LYS A 241 26.01 7.78 11.66
C LYS A 241 26.64 9.00 10.97
N SER A 242 27.50 8.76 9.97
CA SER A 242 28.19 9.84 9.23
C SER A 242 27.24 10.71 8.38
N LEU A 243 26.28 10.12 7.68
CA LEU A 243 25.31 10.87 6.86
C LEU A 243 24.31 11.67 7.71
N MET A 244 23.88 11.12 8.85
CA MET A 244 22.94 11.77 9.77
C MET A 244 23.59 12.95 10.51
N THR A 245 24.87 12.83 10.88
CA THR A 245 25.65 13.94 11.47
C THR A 245 25.92 15.08 10.49
N ASN A 246 25.70 14.88 9.18
CA ASN A 246 25.87 15.90 8.15
C ASN A 246 24.54 16.58 7.76
N SER A 247 23.42 16.23 8.40
CA SER A 247 22.11 16.83 8.13
C SER A 247 21.95 18.21 8.80
N PRO A 248 21.27 19.18 8.16
CA PRO A 248 20.95 20.47 8.79
C PRO A 248 20.11 20.32 10.07
N LEU A 249 19.37 19.22 10.23
CA LEU A 249 18.60 18.91 11.44
C LEU A 249 19.51 18.58 12.63
N TRP A 250 20.64 17.91 12.40
CA TRP A 250 21.64 17.66 13.45
C TRP A 250 22.30 18.96 13.91
N ALA A 251 22.56 19.88 12.99
CA ALA A 251 23.12 21.19 13.33
C ALA A 251 22.19 21.97 14.28
N GLY A 252 20.89 22.04 13.97
CA GLY A 252 19.90 22.69 14.84
C GLY A 252 19.73 22.00 16.20
N PHE A 253 19.77 20.66 16.24
CA PHE A 253 19.73 19.91 17.50
C PHE A 253 20.95 20.16 18.37
N LEU A 254 22.15 20.17 17.77
CA LEU A 254 23.40 20.43 18.46
C LEU A 254 23.43 21.87 19.01
N GLU A 255 22.94 22.86 18.27
CA GLU A 255 22.79 24.24 18.76
C GLU A 255 21.85 24.32 19.97
N SER A 256 20.73 23.59 19.95
CA SER A 256 19.80 23.51 21.08
C SER A 256 20.46 22.89 22.33
N LEU A 257 21.26 21.83 22.16
CA LEU A 257 22.02 21.23 23.26
C LEU A 257 23.08 22.17 23.84
N LYS A 258 23.77 22.94 22.99
CA LYS A 258 24.72 23.98 23.42
C LYS A 258 24.00 25.09 24.19
N LYS A 259 22.83 25.52 23.72
CA LYS A 259 22.00 26.55 24.37
C LYS A 259 21.45 26.12 25.74
N ASN A 260 21.19 24.83 25.91
CA ASN A 260 20.64 24.26 27.15
C ASN A 260 21.71 23.73 28.12
N ASP A 261 22.97 24.15 27.97
CA ASP A 261 24.10 23.77 28.83
C ASP A 261 24.33 22.25 28.98
N TYR A 262 23.94 21.45 27.97
CA TYR A 262 24.09 19.99 28.00
C TYR A 262 25.56 19.56 28.17
N PHE A 263 26.48 20.32 27.58
CA PHE A 263 27.92 20.06 27.66
C PHE A 263 28.58 20.66 28.92
N LYS A 264 27.82 21.33 29.80
CA LYS A 264 28.30 21.89 31.09
C LYS A 264 29.65 22.64 31.00
N GLY A 265 29.86 23.43 29.95
CA GLY A 265 31.10 24.19 29.75
C GLY A 265 32.36 23.37 29.44
N LEU A 266 32.22 22.08 29.10
CA LEU A 266 33.35 21.23 28.69
C LEU A 266 33.99 21.76 27.40
N ILE A 267 35.32 21.74 27.34
CA ILE A 267 36.09 22.17 26.18
C ILE A 267 35.81 21.23 24.99
N GLU A 268 35.52 21.81 23.82
CA GLU A 268 35.30 21.08 22.58
C GLU A 268 36.52 20.20 22.27
N GLY A 269 36.30 18.88 22.14
CA GLY A 269 37.36 17.90 21.88
C GLY A 269 37.95 17.22 23.12
N SER A 270 37.58 17.60 24.34
CA SER A 270 37.92 16.83 25.55
C SER A 270 37.24 15.45 25.56
N ALA A 271 37.82 14.45 26.24
CA ALA A 271 37.28 13.10 26.29
C ALA A 271 35.83 13.05 26.81
N GLN A 272 35.52 13.85 27.83
CA GLN A 272 34.16 13.97 28.40
C GLN A 272 33.19 14.70 27.46
N TYR A 273 33.70 15.66 26.67
CA TYR A 273 32.89 16.30 25.62
C TYR A 273 32.57 15.31 24.50
N GLN A 274 33.55 14.51 24.07
CA GLN A 274 33.35 13.48 23.06
C GLN A 274 32.37 12.40 23.52
N GLU A 275 32.46 11.97 24.78
CA GLU A 275 31.51 11.01 25.37
C GLU A 275 30.07 11.55 25.34
N ARG A 276 29.85 12.80 25.79
CA ARG A 276 28.53 13.43 25.74
C ARG A 276 28.04 13.69 24.32
N LEU A 277 28.95 14.04 23.42
CA LEU A 277 28.61 14.21 22.00
C LEU A 277 28.15 12.89 21.39
N GLU A 278 28.81 11.78 21.74
CA GLU A 278 28.41 10.45 21.28
C GLU A 278 27.07 10.02 21.88
N MET A 279 26.81 10.31 23.16
CA MET A 279 25.49 10.13 23.78
C MET A 279 24.40 10.95 23.08
N ALA A 280 24.68 12.21 22.74
CA ALA A 280 23.76 13.08 22.02
C ALA A 280 23.49 12.60 20.60
N LYS A 281 24.50 12.11 19.87
CA LYS A 281 24.33 11.50 18.54
C LYS A 281 23.44 10.26 18.61
N ASN A 282 23.68 9.39 19.59
CA ASN A 282 22.87 8.21 19.80
C ASN A 282 21.42 8.62 20.08
N TYR A 283 21.18 9.57 21.00
CA TYR A 283 19.85 10.07 21.31
C TYR A 283 19.14 10.68 20.09
N PHE A 284 19.83 11.50 19.30
CA PHE A 284 19.28 12.10 18.07
C PHE A 284 18.90 11.02 17.04
N GLN A 285 19.75 10.00 16.90
CA GLN A 285 19.45 8.86 16.03
C GLN A 285 18.22 8.08 16.50
N PHE A 286 18.04 7.91 17.81
CA PHE A 286 16.86 7.25 18.37
C PHE A 286 15.59 8.10 18.24
N SER A 287 15.69 9.42 18.36
CA SER A 287 14.54 10.34 18.36
C SER A 287 14.05 10.72 16.96
N VAL A 288 14.94 10.85 15.97
CA VAL A 288 14.54 11.21 14.59
C VAL A 288 13.98 10.01 13.81
N ASN A 289 14.30 8.77 14.22
CA ASN A 289 13.86 7.55 13.54
C ASN A 289 12.57 6.94 14.14
N GLN A 290 11.83 7.63 15.02
CA GLN A 290 10.63 7.03 15.64
C GLN A 290 9.34 7.80 15.34
N PRO A 291 8.40 7.20 14.59
CA PRO A 291 7.01 7.13 15.03
C PRO A 291 6.91 6.21 16.26
N GLU A 292 5.98 6.50 17.18
CA GLU A 292 5.85 5.98 18.56
C GLU A 292 5.65 4.43 18.75
N SER A 293 6.03 3.57 17.81
CA SER A 293 5.86 2.10 17.87
C SER A 293 7.15 1.33 18.22
N SER A 294 7.90 1.81 19.22
CA SER A 294 9.29 1.45 19.49
C SER A 294 9.51 0.26 20.45
N LEU A 295 8.84 -0.86 20.19
CA LEU A 295 9.17 -2.17 20.80
C LEU A 295 9.40 -3.30 19.78
N ALA A 296 9.10 -3.08 18.50
CA ALA A 296 9.27 -4.10 17.47
C ALA A 296 10.67 -4.01 16.82
N MET A 297 11.41 -5.12 16.80
CA MET A 297 12.65 -5.23 16.02
C MET A 297 12.34 -4.97 14.54
N SER A 298 13.25 -4.28 13.84
CA SER A 298 13.10 -4.11 12.38
C SER A 298 13.16 -5.47 11.68
N PRO A 299 12.51 -5.63 10.51
CA PRO A 299 12.54 -6.90 9.78
C PRO A 299 13.97 -7.41 9.50
N GLY A 300 14.90 -6.51 9.20
CA GLY A 300 16.31 -6.86 8.96
C GLY A 300 17.03 -7.36 10.22
N GLU A 301 16.78 -6.74 11.38
CA GLU A 301 17.31 -7.21 12.67
C GLU A 301 16.72 -8.57 13.05
N GLU A 302 15.41 -8.74 12.89
CA GLU A 302 14.74 -10.02 13.15
C GLU A 302 15.35 -11.14 12.30
N ILE A 303 15.56 -10.90 11.00
CA ILE A 303 16.22 -11.87 10.11
C ILE A 303 17.62 -12.23 10.62
N LEU A 304 18.43 -11.25 10.99
CA LEU A 304 19.80 -11.49 11.48
C LEU A 304 19.80 -12.28 12.79
N THR A 305 18.87 -11.98 13.71
CA THR A 305 18.70 -12.73 14.96
C THR A 305 18.30 -14.18 14.69
N LEU A 306 17.37 -14.41 13.75
CA LEU A 306 16.95 -15.76 13.36
C LEU A 306 18.12 -16.56 12.78
N LEU A 307 18.93 -15.95 11.91
CA LEU A 307 20.10 -16.62 11.32
C LEU A 307 21.16 -17.00 12.36
N GLN A 308 21.28 -16.25 13.45
CA GLN A 308 22.24 -16.55 14.52
C GLN A 308 21.72 -17.60 15.51
N THR A 309 20.41 -17.64 15.72
CA THR A 309 19.79 -18.49 16.74
C THR A 309 19.39 -19.86 16.21
N ILE A 310 19.15 -19.97 14.90
CA ILE A 310 18.60 -21.16 14.28
C ILE A 310 19.66 -21.86 13.44
N PRO A 311 20.16 -23.03 13.88
CA PRO A 311 20.91 -23.90 13.00
C PRO A 311 19.95 -24.46 11.94
N PHE A 312 20.37 -24.46 10.68
CA PHE A 312 19.65 -25.11 9.60
C PHE A 312 20.60 -26.03 8.83
N ASP A 313 20.10 -27.21 8.47
CA ASP A 313 20.86 -28.19 7.68
C ASP A 313 20.48 -28.07 6.21
N ILE A 314 21.48 -27.78 5.37
CA ILE A 314 21.31 -27.65 3.92
C ILE A 314 20.87 -28.98 3.30
N GLU A 315 21.34 -30.12 3.83
CA GLU A 315 21.00 -31.44 3.29
C GLU A 315 19.55 -31.84 3.59
N GLU A 316 19.01 -31.42 4.74
CA GLU A 316 17.58 -31.56 5.04
C GLU A 316 16.73 -30.74 4.06
N LEU A 317 17.11 -29.49 3.84
CA LEU A 317 16.39 -28.61 2.92
C LEU A 317 16.41 -29.13 1.47
N LYS A 318 17.51 -29.75 1.03
CA LYS A 318 17.60 -30.42 -0.27
C LYS A 318 16.70 -31.65 -0.39
N LYS A 319 16.45 -32.38 0.71
CA LYS A 319 15.50 -33.51 0.69
C LYS A 319 14.07 -33.03 0.49
N GLU A 320 13.73 -31.86 1.04
CA GLU A 320 12.41 -31.26 0.85
C GLU A 320 12.19 -30.69 -0.55
N GLU A 321 13.24 -30.20 -1.20
CA GLU A 321 13.23 -29.78 -2.61
C GLU A 321 12.70 -30.89 -3.54
N ALA A 322 12.93 -32.17 -3.21
CA ALA A 322 12.40 -33.29 -3.99
C ALA A 322 10.88 -33.48 -3.87
N ASN A 323 10.23 -32.87 -2.88
CA ASN A 323 8.81 -33.08 -2.54
C ASN A 323 8.01 -31.77 -2.52
N LEU A 324 8.37 -30.80 -3.36
CA LEU A 324 7.68 -29.50 -3.39
C LEU A 324 6.25 -29.63 -3.95
N PRO A 325 5.26 -28.92 -3.36
CA PRO A 325 3.92 -28.84 -3.93
C PRO A 325 3.95 -28.13 -5.30
N PRO A 326 2.97 -28.38 -6.18
CA PRO A 326 2.90 -27.67 -7.46
C PRO A 326 2.75 -26.16 -7.28
N GLU A 327 3.23 -25.39 -8.26
CA GLU A 327 3.03 -23.93 -8.31
C GLU A 327 1.58 -23.59 -8.67
N ASP A 328 1.13 -22.42 -8.21
CA ASP A 328 -0.12 -21.84 -8.66
C ASP A 328 0.03 -21.25 -10.07
N ASP A 329 -1.08 -21.21 -10.79
CA ASP A 329 -1.13 -20.65 -12.14
C ASP A 329 -1.11 -19.11 -12.15
N ASP A 330 -0.54 -18.54 -13.22
CA ASP A 330 -0.35 -17.10 -13.41
C ASP A 330 -1.43 -16.45 -14.26
N GLN A 331 -2.42 -17.21 -14.76
CA GLN A 331 -3.50 -16.68 -15.60
C GLN A 331 -4.23 -15.47 -14.99
N TRP A 332 -4.25 -15.34 -13.66
CA TRP A 332 -4.87 -14.19 -12.99
C TRP A 332 -4.11 -12.86 -13.18
N LEU A 333 -2.84 -12.90 -13.60
CA LEU A 333 -2.08 -11.70 -13.97
C LEU A 333 -2.53 -11.11 -15.30
N ASP A 334 -3.07 -11.95 -16.19
CA ASP A 334 -3.49 -11.55 -17.53
C ASP A 334 -4.99 -11.27 -17.56
N LEU A 335 -5.35 -9.99 -17.69
CA LEU A 335 -6.75 -9.58 -17.83
C LEU A 335 -7.16 -9.60 -19.30
N SER A 336 -8.14 -10.44 -19.65
CA SER A 336 -8.79 -10.35 -20.95
C SER A 336 -9.67 -9.08 -21.04
N PRO A 337 -9.90 -8.53 -22.25
CA PRO A 337 -10.76 -7.37 -22.43
C PRO A 337 -12.17 -7.54 -21.83
N HIS A 338 -12.75 -8.73 -21.96
CA HIS A 338 -14.06 -9.05 -21.39
C HIS A 338 -14.04 -9.04 -19.86
N GLN A 339 -13.00 -9.59 -19.23
CA GLN A 339 -12.85 -9.54 -17.77
C GLN A 339 -12.68 -8.10 -17.28
N LEU A 340 -11.94 -7.27 -18.02
CA LEU A 340 -11.81 -5.85 -17.71
C LEU A 340 -13.16 -5.13 -17.80
N ASP A 341 -13.93 -5.37 -18.85
CA ASP A 341 -15.28 -4.79 -19.02
C ASP A 341 -16.19 -5.18 -17.85
N GLN A 342 -16.17 -6.45 -17.44
CA GLN A 342 -16.96 -6.93 -16.31
C GLN A 342 -16.54 -6.26 -15.00
N LEU A 343 -15.23 -6.12 -14.74
CA LEU A 343 -14.73 -5.43 -13.55
C LEU A 343 -15.16 -3.95 -13.52
N LEU A 344 -15.14 -3.26 -14.67
CA LEU A 344 -15.61 -1.88 -14.79
C LEU A 344 -17.12 -1.77 -14.53
N GLN A 345 -17.92 -2.72 -15.03
CA GLN A 345 -19.37 -2.75 -14.75
C GLN A 345 -19.68 -3.04 -13.28
N GLU A 346 -18.92 -3.93 -12.63
CA GLU A 346 -19.07 -4.22 -11.21
C GLU A 346 -18.67 -3.01 -10.34
N ALA A 347 -17.60 -2.30 -10.72
CA ALA A 347 -17.13 -1.09 -10.04
C ALA A 347 -18.07 0.11 -10.23
N ALA A 348 -18.75 0.22 -11.39
CA ALA A 348 -19.75 1.24 -11.65
C ALA A 348 -21.06 1.03 -10.86
N GLY A 349 -21.19 -0.09 -10.14
CA GLY A 349 -22.38 -0.49 -9.43
C GLY A 349 -23.46 -1.00 -10.37
N LYS A 350 -24.06 -2.15 -10.04
CA LYS A 350 -25.31 -2.55 -10.68
C LYS A 350 -26.37 -1.50 -10.35
N LYS A 351 -26.65 -0.58 -11.28
CA LYS A 351 -27.89 0.20 -11.26
C LYS A 351 -29.03 -0.81 -11.38
N GLU A 352 -29.64 -1.22 -10.27
CA GLU A 352 -30.97 -1.81 -10.32
C GLU A 352 -31.91 -0.78 -10.96
N PRO A 353 -32.79 -1.19 -11.88
CA PRO A 353 -33.70 -0.26 -12.53
C PRO A 353 -34.80 0.15 -11.54
N GLU A 354 -34.55 1.17 -10.72
CA GLU A 354 -35.62 1.90 -10.07
C GLU A 354 -36.32 2.84 -11.08
N PRO A 355 -37.64 3.02 -10.98
CA PRO A 355 -38.40 3.82 -11.91
C PRO A 355 -37.99 5.30 -11.79
N ILE A 356 -37.41 5.82 -12.87
CA ILE A 356 -36.98 7.21 -12.99
C ILE A 356 -38.13 8.16 -12.66
N SER A 357 -38.04 8.84 -11.52
CA SER A 357 -38.73 10.09 -11.29
C SER A 357 -37.89 11.21 -11.91
N LYS A 358 -38.49 11.93 -12.85
CA LYS A 358 -37.86 13.02 -13.61
C LYS A 358 -37.39 14.13 -12.66
N GLY A 359 -36.09 14.24 -12.48
CA GLY A 359 -35.42 15.38 -11.87
C GLY A 359 -34.02 15.48 -12.43
N GLU A 360 -33.74 16.61 -13.09
CA GLU A 360 -32.48 16.93 -13.77
C GLU A 360 -31.27 16.70 -12.85
N LYS A 361 -30.53 15.64 -13.12
CA LYS A 361 -29.12 15.51 -12.75
C LYS A 361 -28.41 14.98 -13.98
N GLU A 362 -27.39 15.69 -14.43
CA GLU A 362 -26.46 15.21 -15.46
C GLU A 362 -25.86 13.89 -14.99
N ASN A 363 -26.43 12.80 -15.46
CA ASN A 363 -26.03 11.45 -15.12
C ASN A 363 -24.97 11.07 -16.15
N TYR A 364 -23.69 11.28 -15.82
CA TYR A 364 -22.59 10.84 -16.67
C TYR A 364 -22.61 9.31 -16.74
N ASP A 365 -22.99 8.79 -17.90
CA ASP A 365 -23.13 7.35 -18.10
C ASP A 365 -21.76 6.76 -18.48
N LEU A 366 -21.07 6.15 -17.50
CA LEU A 366 -19.74 5.57 -17.69
C LEU A 366 -19.74 4.42 -18.71
N THR A 367 -20.89 3.79 -18.97
CA THR A 367 -21.10 2.84 -20.07
C THR A 367 -20.99 3.50 -21.43
N GLN A 368 -21.47 4.74 -21.59
CA GLN A 368 -21.29 5.51 -22.82
C GLN A 368 -19.82 5.92 -23.02
N VAL A 369 -19.08 6.16 -21.93
CA VAL A 369 -17.63 6.45 -21.98
C VAL A 369 -16.84 5.20 -22.40
N SER A 370 -17.15 4.03 -21.87
CA SER A 370 -16.47 2.78 -22.27
C SER A 370 -16.79 2.39 -23.72
N GLU A 371 -18.03 2.58 -24.16
CA GLU A 371 -18.45 2.34 -25.55
C GLU A 371 -17.80 3.32 -26.53
N SER A 372 -17.75 4.62 -26.20
CA SER A 372 -17.10 5.63 -27.04
C SER A 372 -15.59 5.43 -27.13
N MET A 373 -14.93 5.03 -26.04
CA MET A 373 -13.51 4.69 -26.03
C MET A 373 -13.21 3.43 -26.85
N ARG A 374 -14.10 2.42 -26.80
CA ARG A 374 -14.04 1.23 -27.67
C ARG A 374 -14.23 1.61 -29.14
N ALA A 375 -15.20 2.48 -29.45
CA ALA A 375 -15.43 2.98 -30.79
C ALA A 375 -14.22 3.78 -31.32
N PHE A 376 -13.56 4.56 -30.45
CA PHE A 376 -12.34 5.29 -30.78
C PHE A 376 -11.16 4.36 -31.09
N ILE A 377 -10.91 3.35 -30.24
CA ILE A 377 -9.79 2.41 -30.42
C ILE A 377 -9.99 1.49 -31.64
N SER A 378 -11.23 1.08 -31.91
CA SER A 378 -11.55 0.22 -33.06
C SER A 378 -11.55 0.97 -34.40
N LYS A 379 -11.59 2.30 -34.40
CA LYS A 379 -11.53 3.11 -35.61
C LYS A 379 -10.07 3.18 -36.11
N VAL A 380 -9.79 2.46 -37.19
CA VAL A 380 -8.48 2.45 -37.85
C VAL A 380 -8.16 3.87 -38.35
N SER A 381 -7.13 4.48 -37.76
CA SER A 381 -6.67 5.83 -38.11
C SER A 381 -6.24 5.89 -39.59
N THR A 382 -6.72 6.89 -40.31
CA THR A 382 -6.32 7.11 -41.72
C THR A 382 -5.04 7.96 -41.77
N HIS A 383 -4.49 8.19 -42.98
CA HIS A 383 -3.32 9.04 -43.19
C HIS A 383 -3.49 10.51 -42.75
N LYS A 384 -4.71 10.91 -42.36
CA LYS A 384 -5.02 12.25 -41.80
C LYS A 384 -5.06 12.31 -40.27
N GLY A 385 -4.81 11.19 -39.58
CA GLY A 385 -4.80 11.12 -38.12
C GLY A 385 -6.09 10.52 -37.52
N ALA A 386 -6.14 10.45 -36.19
CA ALA A 386 -7.25 9.88 -35.44
C ALA A 386 -8.38 10.92 -35.27
N GLU A 387 -9.54 10.66 -35.86
CA GLU A 387 -10.74 11.49 -35.74
C GLU A 387 -11.69 10.89 -34.69
N LEU A 388 -12.15 11.70 -33.73
CA LEU A 388 -13.17 11.33 -32.76
C LEU A 388 -14.45 10.81 -33.47
N PRO A 389 -15.13 9.78 -32.95
CA PRO A 389 -16.41 9.34 -33.49
C PRO A 389 -17.44 10.47 -33.35
N ARG A 390 -17.98 10.96 -34.46
CA ARG A 390 -19.09 11.92 -34.45
C ARG A 390 -20.37 11.22 -34.02
N GLU A 391 -21.15 11.85 -33.16
CA GLU A 391 -22.50 11.39 -32.89
C GLU A 391 -23.38 11.57 -34.14
N PRO A 392 -24.31 10.65 -34.44
CA PRO A 392 -25.19 10.75 -35.62
C PRO A 392 -26.14 11.96 -35.60
N SER A 393 -26.17 12.72 -34.51
CA SER A 393 -26.92 13.97 -34.32
C SER A 393 -26.17 15.22 -34.78
N GLU A 394 -24.85 15.14 -35.03
CA GLU A 394 -24.07 16.30 -35.47
C GLU A 394 -24.23 16.53 -36.98
N ALA A 395 -25.04 17.52 -37.34
CA ALA A 395 -25.14 17.99 -38.71
C ALA A 395 -23.75 18.45 -39.22
N PRO A 396 -23.40 18.16 -40.50
CA PRO A 396 -22.13 18.61 -41.04
C PRO A 396 -22.05 20.13 -40.98
N ILE A 397 -20.96 20.64 -40.40
CA ILE A 397 -20.67 22.08 -40.36
C ILE A 397 -20.48 22.55 -41.80
N THR A 398 -21.50 23.20 -42.36
CA THR A 398 -21.42 23.89 -43.65
C THR A 398 -20.86 25.28 -43.42
N PHE A 399 -19.61 25.49 -43.86
CA PHE A 399 -18.99 26.81 -43.86
C PHE A 399 -19.55 27.62 -45.05
N ASP A 400 -20.37 28.62 -44.75
CA ASP A 400 -20.88 29.56 -45.75
C ASP A 400 -19.83 30.65 -46.02
N ALA A 401 -19.03 30.42 -47.06
CA ALA A 401 -17.98 31.33 -47.48
C ALA A 401 -18.53 32.71 -47.90
N ASP A 402 -19.76 32.78 -48.40
CA ASP A 402 -20.35 34.02 -48.89
C ASP A 402 -20.79 34.93 -47.72
N SER A 403 -21.33 34.36 -46.64
CA SER A 403 -21.59 35.10 -45.40
C SER A 403 -20.30 35.59 -44.73
N PHE A 404 -19.22 34.82 -44.81
CA PHE A 404 -17.93 35.21 -44.23
C PHE A 404 -17.28 36.37 -44.99
N LEU A 405 -17.33 36.36 -46.33
CA LEU A 405 -16.80 37.45 -47.16
C LEU A 405 -17.64 38.73 -47.04
N ASN A 406 -18.97 38.61 -46.98
CA ASN A 406 -19.87 39.77 -46.73
C ASN A 406 -19.61 40.44 -45.38
N TYR A 407 -19.07 39.72 -44.40
CA TYR A 407 -18.67 40.30 -43.11
C TYR A 407 -17.40 41.14 -43.22
N PHE A 408 -16.48 40.78 -44.12
CA PHE A 408 -15.27 41.57 -44.39
C PHE A 408 -15.57 42.85 -45.16
N ASP A 409 -16.51 42.81 -46.13
CA ASP A 409 -16.93 44.00 -46.87
C ASP A 409 -17.70 45.01 -46.01
N LYS A 410 -18.22 44.61 -44.85
CA LYS A 410 -18.83 45.52 -43.86
C LYS A 410 -17.86 46.13 -42.86
N ILE A 411 -16.61 45.65 -42.82
CA ILE A 411 -15.60 46.08 -41.84
C ILE A 411 -14.48 46.93 -42.50
N LEU A 412 -14.53 47.13 -43.82
CA LEU A 412 -13.61 48.02 -44.56
C LEU A 412 -14.21 49.40 -44.85
#